data_AF-A0A349X3N6-F1
#
_entry.id   AF-A0A349X3N6-F1
#
_cell.length_a   1.000
_cell.length_b   1.000
_cell.length_c   1.000
_cell.angle_alpha   90.00
_cell.angle_beta   90.00
_cell.angle_gamma   90.00
#
_symmetry.space_group_name_H-M   'P 1'
#
loop_
_entity.id
_entity.type
_entity.pdbx_description
1 polymer ?
#
loop_
_entity_poly.entity_id
_entity_poly.type
_entity_poly.pdbx_seq_one_letter_code
_entity_poly.pdbx_strand_id
1 'polypeptide(L)' 'MNITESISNLQNHESFAHFAQMIHDLREETIQELHDAPVDKLQQVSGRLITYDQVLHLAGWESLQKRHLNRK' A
#
# COMPACT_ATOMS: atom_id res chain seq x y z
N MET A 1 0.66 -24.32 -2.07
CA MET A 1 0.10 -22.96 -2.19
C MET A 1 1.25 -22.02 -2.45
N ASN A 2 1.26 -21.33 -3.59
CA ASN A 2 2.28 -20.32 -3.90
C ASN A 2 1.86 -18.94 -3.35
N ILE A 3 2.77 -17.96 -3.36
CA ILE A 3 2.50 -16.63 -2.81
C ILE A 3 1.35 -15.92 -3.54
N THR A 4 1.25 -16.08 -4.86
CA THR A 4 0.18 -15.49 -5.69
C THR A 4 -1.19 -16.03 -5.31
N GLU A 5 -1.31 -17.34 -5.11
CA GLU A 5 -2.53 -18.00 -4.61
C GLU A 5 -2.88 -17.53 -3.20
N SER A 6 -1.86 -17.38 -2.33
CA SER A 6 -2.05 -16.92 -0.95
C SER A 6 -2.63 -15.50 -0.91
N ILE A 7 -2.08 -14.58 -1.70
CA ILE A 7 -2.60 -13.21 -1.82
C ILE A 7 -4.00 -13.20 -2.43
N SER A 8 -4.24 -13.96 -3.50
CA SER A 8 -5.57 -14.05 -4.13
C SER A 8 -6.65 -14.49 -3.13
N ASN A 9 -6.32 -15.44 -2.24
CA ASN A 9 -7.22 -15.84 -1.17
C ASN A 9 -7.48 -14.70 -0.17
N LEU A 10 -6.42 -14.00 0.26
CA LEU A 10 -6.53 -12.86 1.19
C LEU A 10 -7.40 -11.72 0.61
N GLN A 11 -7.32 -11.47 -0.70
CA GLN A 11 -8.07 -10.41 -1.37
C GLN A 11 -9.61 -10.54 -1.28
N ASN A 12 -10.10 -11.73 -0.95
CA ASN A 12 -11.52 -11.97 -0.75
C ASN A 12 -12.03 -11.50 0.62
N HIS A 13 -11.13 -11.13 1.54
CA HIS A 13 -11.48 -10.66 2.87
C HIS A 13 -11.44 -9.14 2.95
N GLU A 14 -12.55 -8.53 3.39
CA GLU A 14 -12.66 -7.08 3.58
C GLU A 14 -11.63 -6.55 4.59
N SER A 15 -11.32 -7.31 5.63
CA SER A 15 -10.27 -6.98 6.61
C SER A 15 -8.89 -6.83 5.96
N PHE A 16 -8.57 -7.61 4.92
CA PHE A 16 -7.33 -7.44 4.17
C PHE A 16 -7.35 -6.16 3.32
N ALA A 17 -8.52 -5.79 2.78
CA ALA A 17 -8.69 -4.52 2.07
C ALA A 17 -8.47 -3.32 3.01
N HIS A 18 -9.00 -3.36 4.23
CA HIS A 18 -8.74 -2.32 5.24
C HIS A 18 -7.27 -2.23 5.65
N PHE A 19 -6.59 -3.37 5.79
CA PHE A 19 -5.16 -3.37 6.02
C PHE A 19 -4.39 -2.73 4.86
N ALA A 20 -4.72 -3.08 3.61
CA ALA A 20 -4.09 -2.48 2.44
C ALA A 20 -4.37 -0.97 2.32
N GLN A 21 -5.57 -0.51 2.71
CA GLN A 21 -5.91 0.92 2.80
C GLN A 21 -5.01 1.63 3.81
N MET A 22 -4.79 1.06 4.99
CA MET A 22 -3.88 1.64 5.98
C MET A 22 -2.46 1.81 5.41
N ILE A 23 -1.95 0.83 4.65
CA ILE A 23 -0.64 0.94 3.99
C ILE A 23 -0.65 2.03 2.90
N HIS A 24 -1.74 2.15 2.15
CA HIS A 24 -1.93 3.23 1.18
C HIS A 24 -1.93 4.60 1.88
N ASP A 25 -2.58 4.75 3.01
CA ASP A 25 -2.63 6.02 3.73
C ASP A 25 -1.23 6.40 4.25
N LEU A 26 -0.47 5.45 4.79
CA LEU A 26 0.93 5.65 5.19
C LEU A 26 1.83 6.07 4.01
N ARG A 27 1.55 5.54 2.82
CA ARG A 27 2.25 5.93 1.58
C ARG A 27 1.98 7.40 1.25
N GLU A 28 0.72 7.84 1.30
CA GLU A 28 0.34 9.22 1.00
C GLU A 28 0.92 10.20 2.04
N GLU A 29 0.91 9.83 3.33
CA GLU A 29 1.60 10.59 4.38
C GLU A 29 3.11 10.70 4.10
N THR A 30 3.74 9.62 3.62
CA THR A 30 5.17 9.62 3.29
C THR A 30 5.49 10.47 2.07
N ILE A 31 4.57 10.59 1.10
CA ILE A 31 4.70 11.53 -0.03
C ILE A 31 4.68 12.97 0.46
N GLN A 32 3.79 13.28 1.41
CA GLN A 32 3.76 14.60 2.04
C GLN A 32 5.08 14.86 2.80
N GLU A 33 5.57 13.89 3.56
CA GLU A 33 6.87 13.98 4.25
C GLU A 33 8.02 14.22 3.26
N LEU A 34 8.01 13.56 2.10
CA LEU A 34 9.05 13.72 1.07
C LEU A 34 9.12 15.15 0.52
N HIS A 35 7.97 15.81 0.38
CA HIS A 35 7.90 17.19 -0.11
C HIS A 35 8.64 18.17 0.81
N ASP A 36 8.55 17.94 2.12
CA ASP A 36 9.14 18.78 3.16
C ASP A 36 10.49 18.25 3.68
N ALA A 37 10.98 17.13 3.14
CA ALA A 37 12.15 16.44 3.66
C ALA A 37 13.46 17.19 3.35
N PRO A 38 14.34 17.38 4.34
CA PRO A 38 15.68 17.88 4.08
C PRO A 38 16.51 16.84 3.30
N VAL A 39 17.52 17.33 2.58
CA VAL A 39 18.30 16.53 1.60
C VAL A 39 18.92 15.28 2.22
N ASP A 40 19.36 15.35 3.46
CA ASP A 40 19.96 14.25 4.22
C ASP A 40 18.95 13.13 4.55
N LYS A 41 17.65 13.43 4.58
CA LYS A 41 16.58 12.44 4.84
C LYS A 41 15.87 11.95 3.58
N LEU A 42 16.04 12.60 2.42
CA LEU A 42 15.37 12.24 1.17
C LEU A 42 15.49 10.76 0.83
N GLN A 43 16.69 10.17 0.98
CA GLN A 43 16.91 8.76 0.66
C GLN A 43 16.12 7.83 1.59
N GLN A 44 16.06 8.13 2.88
CA GLN A 44 15.33 7.33 3.86
C GLN A 44 13.82 7.37 3.58
N VAL A 45 13.28 8.57 3.34
CA VAL A 45 11.85 8.76 3.02
C VAL A 45 11.49 8.07 1.70
N SER A 46 12.34 8.20 0.68
CA SER A 46 12.17 7.51 -0.60
C SER A 46 12.19 5.98 -0.44
N GLY A 47 13.07 5.44 0.40
CA GLY A 47 13.12 3.99 0.67
C GLY A 47 11.84 3.46 1.34
N ARG A 48 11.24 4.24 2.25
CA ARG A 48 9.94 3.91 2.84
C ARG A 48 8.84 3.91 1.78
N LEU A 49 8.80 4.94 0.94
CA LEU A 49 7.82 5.07 -0.14
C LEU A 49 7.85 3.87 -1.09
N ILE A 50 9.04 3.49 -1.55
CA ILE A 50 9.25 2.31 -2.42
C ILE A 50 8.74 1.03 -1.74
N THR A 51 8.98 0.89 -0.43
CA THR A 51 8.53 -0.29 0.32
C THR A 51 7.00 -0.38 0.35
N TYR A 52 6.31 0.75 0.60
CA TYR A 52 4.85 0.78 0.58
C TYR A 52 4.29 0.48 -0.81
N ASP A 53 4.89 1.05 -1.86
CA ASP A 53 4.52 0.75 -3.25
C ASP A 53 4.63 -0.75 -3.57
N GLN A 54 5.72 -1.40 -3.15
CA GLN A 54 5.91 -2.84 -3.35
C GLN A 54 4.85 -3.67 -2.62
N VAL A 55 4.53 -3.33 -1.37
CA VAL A 55 3.51 -4.04 -0.58
C VAL A 55 2.13 -3.88 -1.23
N LEU A 56 1.76 -2.67 -1.66
CA LEU A 56 0.48 -2.40 -2.32
C LEU A 56 0.36 -3.10 -3.67
N HIS A 57 1.45 -3.14 -4.45
CA HIS A 57 1.50 -3.90 -5.69
C HIS A 57 1.29 -5.39 -5.45
N LEU A 58 2.03 -5.97 -4.50
CA LEU A 58 1.88 -7.37 -4.13
C LEU A 58 0.47 -7.68 -3.62
N ALA A 59 -0.13 -6.79 -2.82
CA ALA A 59 -1.48 -6.95 -2.30
C ALA A 59 -2.57 -6.79 -3.37
N GLY A 60 -2.24 -6.29 -4.57
CA GLY A 60 -3.20 -6.01 -5.64
C GLY A 60 -4.19 -4.90 -5.27
N TRP A 61 -3.66 -3.81 -4.69
CA TRP A 61 -4.44 -2.70 -4.15
C TRP A 61 -5.54 -2.16 -5.08
N GLU A 62 -5.25 -1.98 -6.37
CA GLU A 62 -6.23 -1.47 -7.34
C GLU A 62 -7.49 -2.35 -7.43
N SER A 63 -7.32 -3.68 -7.31
CA SER A 63 -8.43 -4.63 -7.33
C SER A 63 -9.22 -4.59 -6.03
N LEU A 64 -8.52 -4.47 -4.89
CA LEU A 64 -9.13 -4.35 -3.57
C LEU A 64 -9.97 -3.08 -3.45
N GLN A 65 -9.43 -1.94 -3.89
CA GLN A 65 -10.09 -0.64 -3.86
C GLN A 65 -11.40 -0.64 -4.64
N LYS A 66 -11.38 -1.17 -5.88
CA LYS A 66 -12.58 -1.29 -6.72
C LYS A 66 -13.64 -2.21 -6.11
N ARG A 67 -13.21 -3.30 -5.45
CA ARG A 67 -14.12 -4.32 -4.93
C ARG A 67 -14.77 -3.94 -3.60
N HIS A 68 -13.99 -3.37 -2.68
CA HIS A 68 -14.41 -3.22 -1.28
C HIS A 68 -14.61 -1.76 -0.85
N LEU A 69 -13.97 -0.78 -1.51
CA LEU A 69 -13.92 0.61 -1.04
C LEU A 69 -14.72 1.59 -1.92
N ASN A 70 -14.77 1.38 -3.24
CA ASN A 70 -15.52 2.23 -4.17
C ASN A 70 -17.02 1.87 -4.29
N ARG A 71 -17.57 1.09 -3.36
CA ARG A 71 -19.00 0.68 -3.35
C ARG A 71 -19.93 1.65 -2.60
N LYS A 72 -19.48 2.87 -2.30
CA LYS A 72 -20.30 3.91 -1.66
C LYS A 72 -20.89 4.87 -2.68
#